data_AF-A0A914Z1I6-F1
#
_entry.id   AF-A0A914Z1I6-F1
#
_cell.length_a   1.000
_cell.length_b   1.000
_cell.length_c   1.000
_cell.angle_alpha   90.00
_cell.angle_beta   90.00
_cell.angle_gamma   90.00
#
_symmetry.space_group_name_H-M   'P 1'
#
loop_
_entity.id
_entity.type
_entity.pdbx_description
1 polymer ?
#
loop_
_entity_poly.entity_id
_entity_poly.type
_entity_poly.pdbx_seq_one_letter_code
_entity_poly.pdbx_strand_id
1 'polypeptide(L)'
;MKIETAIILLMLFELVSLFHPEVEWSCETFSINLDIKTELQFNGIAHSIGRRSECYVYGKNSTLTNLVISMQPNENNPCGVKINQDTDFYWVEIEVHRHVIFSMLEDCTFNITCKKRKTYFDKNDTKIIGHKKTSVPKMLTTFELLANDHNYLSVIDTLTFVKYGESYFIKVSMENFEYAQRFRVTDCIAESEGLVAELFDSNGCPISEEIKNFDYKNGYATALIPSFFRFFNFKLLKIECKISICDQVLGCQPQCNNLATNLLDNSNQTVLPAQIIFLKLHH
;
A
#
# COMPACT_ATOMS: atom_id res chain seq x y z
N MET A 1 -46.18 -4.94 29.79
CA MET A 1 -45.46 -5.93 28.96
C MET A 1 -45.64 -5.52 27.51
N LYS A 2 -44.72 -4.88 26.81
CA LYS A 2 -43.43 -4.23 27.11
C LYS A 2 -43.06 -3.74 25.69
N ILE A 3 -43.33 -2.51 25.26
CA ILE A 3 -42.42 -1.34 25.19
C ILE A 3 -40.91 -1.66 24.97
N GLU A 4 -40.45 -2.90 25.10
CA GLU A 4 -39.05 -3.32 24.95
C GLU A 4 -38.67 -3.66 23.51
N THR A 5 -39.62 -3.94 22.62
CA THR A 5 -39.30 -4.30 21.22
C THR A 5 -39.05 -3.11 20.30
N ALA A 6 -39.49 -1.89 20.67
CA ALA A 6 -39.23 -0.70 19.86
C ALA A 6 -37.87 -0.05 20.16
N ILE A 7 -37.33 -0.25 21.37
CA ILE A 7 -36.04 0.33 21.77
C ILE A 7 -34.86 -0.50 21.23
N ILE A 8 -35.04 -1.82 21.05
CA ILE A 8 -33.99 -2.69 20.50
C ILE A 8 -33.77 -2.45 19.00
N LEU A 9 -34.76 -1.92 18.27
CA LEU A 9 -34.59 -1.53 16.86
C LEU A 9 -34.00 -0.11 16.68
N LEU A 10 -34.03 0.72 17.72
CA LEU A 10 -33.43 2.06 17.72
C LEU A 10 -31.96 2.07 18.19
N MET A 11 -31.45 0.97 18.76
CA MET A 11 -30.04 0.81 19.13
C MET A 11 -29.17 0.09 18.08
N LEU A 12 -29.67 -0.07 16.85
CA LEU A 12 -28.92 -0.66 15.73
C LEU A 12 -28.62 0.34 14.60
N PHE A 13 -28.75 1.63 14.91
CA PHE A 13 -28.37 2.75 14.04
C PHE A 13 -27.50 3.75 14.83
N GLU A 14 -26.49 3.27 15.55
CA GLU A 14 -25.24 4.05 15.49
C GLU A 14 -24.72 3.84 14.08
N LEU A 15 -25.09 4.77 13.20
CA LEU A 15 -24.40 5.00 11.94
C LEU A 15 -22.92 5.11 12.32
N VAL A 16 -22.17 4.02 12.16
CA VAL A 16 -20.71 4.09 12.15
C VAL A 16 -20.40 4.97 10.96
N SER A 17 -20.28 6.29 11.20
CA SER A 17 -19.84 7.23 10.19
C SER A 17 -18.44 6.78 9.81
N LEU A 18 -18.37 6.20 8.62
CA LEU A 18 -17.15 5.68 8.05
C LEU A 18 -16.20 6.87 7.86
N PHE A 19 -14.98 6.76 8.36
CA PHE A 19 -14.00 7.83 8.21
C PHE A 19 -13.65 7.96 6.72
N HIS A 20 -14.16 9.01 6.09
CA HIS A 20 -14.03 9.26 4.65
C HIS A 20 -13.50 10.68 4.41
N PRO A 21 -12.18 10.90 4.59
CA PRO A 21 -11.59 12.21 4.36
C PRO A 21 -11.63 12.57 2.87
N GLU A 22 -11.88 13.84 2.58
CA GLU A 22 -11.75 14.44 1.25
C GLU A 22 -10.57 15.41 1.26
N VAL A 23 -9.72 15.38 0.24
CA VAL A 23 -8.59 16.30 0.13
C VAL A 23 -8.77 17.18 -1.10
N GLU A 24 -8.79 18.49 -0.86
CA GLU A 24 -8.67 19.52 -1.88
C GLU A 24 -7.28 20.14 -1.82
N TRP A 25 -6.68 20.48 -2.96
CA TRP A 25 -5.36 21.11 -2.96
C TRP A 25 -5.25 22.25 -3.94
N SER A 26 -4.32 23.16 -3.66
CA SER A 26 -3.95 24.23 -4.57
C SER A 26 -2.45 24.44 -4.61
N CYS A 27 -1.94 24.63 -5.82
CA CYS A 27 -0.52 24.75 -6.08
C CYS A 27 -0.14 26.23 -6.16
N GLU A 28 0.71 26.69 -5.24
CA GLU A 28 1.36 27.99 -5.29
C GLU A 28 2.78 27.86 -5.84
N THR A 29 3.49 28.98 -5.96
CA THR A 29 4.82 29.02 -6.61
C THR A 29 5.83 28.08 -5.94
N PHE A 30 5.75 27.90 -4.62
CA PHE A 30 6.70 27.09 -3.85
C PHE A 30 6.05 26.16 -2.82
N SER A 31 4.72 26.08 -2.80
CA SER A 31 3.99 25.35 -1.78
C SER A 31 2.71 24.73 -2.32
N ILE A 32 2.36 23.57 -1.79
CA ILE A 32 1.08 22.90 -1.97
C ILE A 32 0.26 23.18 -0.72
N ASN A 33 -0.89 23.83 -0.86
CA ASN A 33 -1.87 23.94 0.21
C ASN A 33 -2.88 22.80 0.08
N LEU A 34 -3.09 22.04 1.14
CA LEU A 34 -3.98 20.89 1.23
C LEU A 34 -5.05 21.19 2.27
N ASP A 35 -6.32 21.09 1.87
CA ASP A 35 -7.49 21.21 2.72
C ASP A 35 -8.09 19.81 2.89
N ILE A 36 -7.88 19.22 4.07
CA ILE A 36 -8.46 17.94 4.47
C ILE A 36 -9.82 18.21 5.11
N LYS A 37 -10.87 17.71 4.48
CA LYS A 37 -12.26 17.81 4.91
C LYS A 37 -12.74 16.47 5.43
N THR A 38 -13.45 16.47 6.54
CA THR A 38 -14.05 15.29 7.16
C THR A 38 -15.49 15.57 7.55
N GLU A 39 -16.35 14.56 7.51
CA GLU A 39 -17.76 14.71 7.94
C GLU A 39 -17.88 14.98 9.45
N LEU A 40 -17.00 14.35 10.24
CA LEU A 40 -16.92 14.49 11.69
C LEU A 40 -15.66 15.26 12.11
N GLN A 41 -15.61 15.66 13.38
CA GLN A 41 -14.46 16.36 13.95
C GLN A 41 -13.19 15.50 13.85
N PHE A 42 -12.17 16.02 13.17
CA PHE A 42 -10.91 15.32 12.93
C PHE A 42 -9.91 15.60 14.06
N ASN A 43 -9.43 14.53 14.69
CA ASN A 43 -8.39 14.53 15.74
C ASN A 43 -7.21 13.61 15.38
N GLY A 44 -7.10 13.23 14.12
CA GLY A 44 -6.06 12.35 13.61
C GLY A 44 -4.81 13.10 13.16
N ILE A 45 -4.07 12.52 12.22
CA ILE A 45 -2.88 13.12 11.62
C ILE A 45 -2.96 13.00 10.09
N ALA A 46 -2.61 14.07 9.39
CA ALA A 46 -2.36 14.04 7.95
C ALA A 46 -0.88 14.33 7.72
N HIS A 47 -0.18 13.52 6.94
CA HIS A 47 1.25 13.71 6.69
C HIS A 47 1.69 13.20 5.33
N SER A 48 2.81 13.73 4.86
CA SER A 48 3.57 13.22 3.73
C SER A 48 4.70 12.29 4.19
N ILE A 49 5.50 11.77 3.27
CA ILE A 49 6.69 10.98 3.59
C ILE A 49 7.72 11.90 4.28
N GLY A 50 7.77 11.88 5.60
CA GLY A 50 8.70 12.69 6.39
C GLY A 50 8.27 12.84 7.86
N ARG A 51 9.22 12.89 8.79
CA ARG A 51 8.97 13.08 10.24
C ARG A 51 9.16 14.52 10.72
N ARG A 52 9.43 15.46 9.82
CA ARG A 52 9.62 16.86 10.20
C ARG A 52 8.27 17.56 10.34
N SER A 53 8.21 18.56 11.22
CA SER A 53 7.00 19.31 11.56
C SER A 53 6.32 19.99 10.37
N GLU A 54 7.06 20.28 9.31
CA GLU A 54 6.55 20.88 8.08
C GLU A 54 5.84 19.86 7.14
N CYS A 55 5.93 18.56 7.44
CA CYS A 55 5.41 17.50 6.58
C CYS A 55 4.15 16.83 7.14
N TYR A 56 3.65 17.28 8.31
CA TYR A 56 2.45 16.73 8.94
C TYR A 56 1.61 17.82 9.63
N VAL A 57 0.35 17.52 9.87
CA VAL A 57 -0.57 18.32 10.67
C VAL A 57 -1.46 17.41 11.51
N TYR A 58 -1.70 17.81 12.76
CA TYR A 58 -2.69 17.17 13.61
C TYR A 58 -4.07 17.81 13.43
N GLY A 59 -5.10 16.98 13.43
CA GLY A 59 -6.48 17.43 13.56
C GLY A 59 -6.68 18.16 14.89
N LYS A 60 -7.39 19.29 14.86
CA LYS A 60 -7.67 20.13 16.03
C LYS A 60 -9.16 20.19 16.32
N ASN A 61 -9.81 19.03 16.33
CA ASN A 61 -11.25 18.88 16.54
C ASN A 61 -12.10 19.73 15.57
N SER A 62 -11.64 19.79 14.31
CA SER A 62 -12.25 20.56 13.23
C SER A 62 -12.62 19.62 12.09
N THR A 63 -13.65 19.95 11.31
CA THR A 63 -13.99 19.24 10.07
C THR A 63 -13.13 19.68 8.89
N LEU A 64 -12.33 20.74 9.07
CA LEU A 64 -11.38 21.24 8.09
C LEU A 64 -10.01 21.38 8.73
N THR A 65 -9.01 20.77 8.14
CA THR A 65 -7.60 20.84 8.56
C THR A 65 -6.74 21.21 7.36
N ASN A 66 -5.84 22.18 7.54
CA ASN A 66 -4.96 22.66 6.47
C ASN A 66 -3.52 22.16 6.68
N LEU A 67 -2.92 21.61 5.63
CA LEU A 67 -1.52 21.20 5.56
C LEU A 67 -0.83 21.96 4.42
N VAL A 68 0.36 22.51 4.68
CA VAL A 68 1.15 23.21 3.66
C VAL A 68 2.47 22.49 3.47
N ILE A 69 2.75 22.05 2.24
CA ILE A 69 3.98 21.32 1.89
C ILE A 69 4.83 22.15 0.95
N SER A 70 6.12 22.26 1.23
CA SER A 70 7.07 22.95 0.34
C SER A 70 7.38 22.13 -0.92
N MET A 71 7.27 22.77 -2.09
CA MET A 71 7.69 22.23 -3.38
C MET A 71 9.16 22.50 -3.71
N GLN A 72 9.92 23.09 -2.80
CA GLN A 72 11.29 23.50 -3.10
C GLN A 72 12.14 22.29 -3.51
N PRO A 73 12.84 22.37 -4.65
CA PRO A 73 13.75 21.33 -5.12
C PRO A 73 15.07 21.44 -4.36
N ASN A 74 15.07 21.10 -3.08
CA ASN A 74 16.33 20.88 -2.36
C ASN A 74 16.66 19.38 -2.40
N GLU A 75 17.95 19.07 -2.44
CA GLU A 75 18.48 17.69 -2.38
C GLU A 75 17.97 16.91 -1.14
N ASN A 76 17.44 17.63 -0.15
CA ASN A 76 16.79 17.10 1.04
C ASN A 76 15.34 17.61 1.16
N ASN A 77 14.48 17.41 0.16
CA ASN A 77 13.05 17.71 0.33
C ASN A 77 12.50 16.85 1.48
N PRO A 78 12.15 17.46 2.63
CA PRO A 78 11.86 16.68 3.84
C PRO A 78 10.53 15.95 3.79
N CYS A 79 9.67 16.30 2.84
CA CYS A 79 8.29 15.83 2.72
C CYS A 79 8.09 14.87 1.53
N GLY A 80 9.20 14.41 0.92
CA GLY A 80 9.15 13.38 -0.12
C GLY A 80 8.49 13.83 -1.43
N VAL A 81 8.46 15.13 -1.73
CA VAL A 81 7.96 15.63 -3.01
C VAL A 81 8.90 15.18 -4.13
N LYS A 82 8.34 14.49 -5.12
CA LYS A 82 9.05 14.00 -6.29
C LYS A 82 8.80 14.94 -7.49
N ILE A 83 9.78 15.05 -8.37
CA ILE A 83 9.78 16.00 -9.49
C ILE A 83 10.07 15.24 -10.78
N ASN A 84 9.24 15.47 -11.80
CA ASN A 84 9.48 14.98 -13.15
C ASN A 84 10.06 16.15 -13.93
N GLN A 85 11.35 16.07 -14.20
CA GLN A 85 12.12 17.14 -14.84
C GLN A 85 11.70 17.39 -16.29
N ASP A 86 11.12 16.39 -16.96
CA ASP A 86 10.70 16.50 -18.37
C ASP A 86 9.35 17.20 -18.51
N THR A 87 8.45 16.97 -17.57
CA THR A 87 7.05 17.41 -17.65
C THR A 87 6.72 18.54 -16.69
N ASP A 88 7.68 18.96 -15.86
CA ASP A 88 7.52 19.99 -14.84
C ASP A 88 6.41 19.65 -13.81
N PHE A 89 6.08 18.37 -13.61
CA PHE A 89 5.11 17.95 -12.59
C PHE A 89 5.80 17.58 -11.28
N TYR A 90 5.22 18.05 -10.19
CA TYR A 90 5.49 17.64 -8.81
C TYR A 90 4.42 16.66 -8.37
N TRP A 91 4.81 15.64 -7.60
CA TRP A 91 3.84 14.82 -6.88
C TRP A 91 4.30 14.50 -5.47
N VAL A 92 3.31 14.38 -4.58
CA VAL A 92 3.50 14.01 -3.18
C VAL A 92 2.37 13.09 -2.74
N GLU A 93 2.72 12.09 -1.97
CA GLU A 93 1.77 11.17 -1.34
C GLU A 93 1.43 11.68 0.05
N ILE A 94 0.13 11.76 0.38
CA ILE A 94 -0.39 12.20 1.67
C ILE A 94 -1.17 11.07 2.30
N GLU A 95 -0.75 10.64 3.49
CA GLU A 95 -1.49 9.72 4.34
C GLU A 95 -2.34 10.52 5.34
N VAL A 96 -3.61 10.16 5.46
CA VAL A 96 -4.55 10.74 6.42
C VAL A 96 -5.05 9.62 7.33
N HIS A 97 -4.66 9.72 8.60
CA HIS A 97 -4.98 8.75 9.63
C HIS A 97 -6.06 9.27 10.57
N ARG A 98 -7.02 8.43 10.93
CA ARG A 98 -8.06 8.80 11.91
C ARG A 98 -7.48 9.00 13.31
N HIS A 99 -6.43 8.24 13.67
CA HIS A 99 -5.78 8.27 14.97
C HIS A 99 -4.29 8.58 14.84
N VAL A 100 -3.73 9.32 15.79
CA VAL A 100 -2.32 9.77 15.74
C VAL A 100 -1.31 8.63 15.87
N ILE A 101 -1.67 7.58 16.61
CA ILE A 101 -0.73 6.51 17.00
C ILE A 101 -0.97 5.22 16.20
N PHE A 102 -2.23 4.93 15.87
CA PHE A 102 -2.62 3.63 15.35
C PHE A 102 -3.06 3.80 13.91
N SER A 103 -2.50 2.98 13.02
CA SER A 103 -3.03 2.84 11.67
C SER A 103 -4.30 2.01 11.71
N MET A 104 -5.37 2.51 11.12
CA MET A 104 -6.68 1.88 11.03
C MET A 104 -7.01 1.55 9.58
N LEU A 105 -7.97 0.64 9.37
CA LEU A 105 -8.41 0.21 8.02
C LEU A 105 -9.01 1.36 7.21
N GLU A 106 -9.57 2.36 7.89
CA GLU A 106 -10.19 3.53 7.27
C GLU A 106 -9.18 4.65 6.96
N ASP A 107 -7.91 4.51 7.34
CA ASP A 107 -6.88 5.47 6.94
C ASP A 107 -6.78 5.53 5.42
N CYS A 108 -6.38 6.67 4.87
CA CYS A 108 -6.47 6.92 3.44
C CYS A 108 -5.19 7.54 2.89
N THR A 109 -4.87 7.22 1.63
CA THR A 109 -3.70 7.78 0.93
C THR A 109 -4.14 8.57 -0.29
N PHE A 110 -3.54 9.74 -0.50
CA PHE A 110 -3.84 10.67 -1.60
C PHE A 110 -2.57 11.00 -2.40
N ASN A 111 -2.63 10.78 -3.71
CA ASN A 111 -1.59 11.20 -4.64
C ASN A 111 -1.89 12.60 -5.20
N ILE A 112 -1.19 13.59 -4.67
CA ILE A 112 -1.32 15.01 -5.00
C ILE A 112 -0.35 15.34 -6.11
N THR A 113 -0.84 16.00 -7.16
CA THR A 113 -0.04 16.39 -8.32
C THR A 113 -0.19 17.87 -8.59
N CYS A 114 0.94 18.54 -8.85
CA CYS A 114 1.02 19.96 -9.19
C CYS A 114 1.89 20.14 -10.43
N LYS A 115 1.53 21.09 -11.31
CA LYS A 115 2.38 21.46 -12.45
C LYS A 115 3.14 22.74 -12.13
N LYS A 116 4.46 22.75 -12.34
CA LYS A 116 5.28 23.96 -12.28
C LYS A 116 4.74 24.97 -13.28
N ARG A 117 4.47 26.19 -12.81
CA ARG A 117 4.22 27.30 -13.74
C ARG A 117 5.52 27.68 -14.42
N LYS A 118 5.52 27.75 -15.75
CA LYS A 118 6.61 28.40 -16.49
C LYS A 118 6.55 29.88 -16.17
N THR A 119 7.65 30.46 -15.72
CA THR A 119 7.79 31.89 -15.45
C THR A 119 7.78 32.67 -16.78
N TYR A 120 6.62 32.81 -17.40
CA TYR A 120 6.38 33.80 -18.45
C TYR A 120 5.11 34.54 -18.06
N PHE A 121 5.15 35.87 -18.14
CA PHE A 121 4.12 36.79 -17.68
C PHE A 121 2.80 36.63 -18.48
N ASP A 122 2.02 35.59 -18.19
CA ASP A 122 0.60 35.55 -18.56
C ASP A 122 -0.21 36.08 -17.38
N LYS A 123 -0.62 37.35 -17.49
CA LYS A 123 -1.36 38.11 -16.48
C LYS A 123 -2.79 37.62 -16.21
N ASN A 124 -3.19 36.43 -16.67
CA ASN A 124 -4.56 35.93 -16.60
C ASN A 124 -4.70 34.50 -16.03
N ASP A 125 -3.69 33.94 -15.36
CA ASP A 125 -3.74 32.53 -14.96
C ASP A 125 -4.26 32.34 -13.53
N THR A 126 -5.52 31.91 -13.45
CA THR A 126 -6.22 31.55 -12.22
C THR A 126 -5.43 30.48 -11.44
N LYS A 127 -5.51 30.53 -10.11
CA LYS A 127 -4.96 29.51 -9.19
C LYS A 127 -5.29 28.11 -9.74
N ILE A 128 -4.28 27.26 -9.98
CA ILE A 128 -4.54 25.87 -10.36
C ILE A 128 -5.14 25.19 -9.13
N ILE A 129 -6.48 25.04 -9.13
CA ILE A 129 -7.22 24.30 -8.11
C ILE A 129 -7.14 22.83 -8.52
N GLY A 130 -6.43 22.03 -7.72
CA GLY A 130 -6.40 20.59 -7.85
C GLY A 130 -7.79 20.02 -7.57
N HIS A 131 -8.24 19.11 -8.42
CA HIS A 131 -9.55 18.48 -8.31
C HIS A 131 -9.71 17.77 -6.97
N LYS A 132 -10.87 17.92 -6.31
CA LYS A 132 -11.31 17.07 -5.20
C LYS A 132 -11.08 15.59 -5.55
N LYS A 133 -10.17 14.92 -4.84
CA LYS A 133 -10.01 13.46 -4.94
C LYS A 133 -10.64 12.82 -3.71
N THR A 134 -11.49 11.85 -3.99
CA THR A 134 -12.03 10.91 -3.00
C THR A 134 -10.89 10.02 -2.51
N SER A 135 -10.89 9.70 -1.22
CA SER A 135 -9.88 8.86 -0.58
C SER A 135 -9.69 7.51 -1.28
N VAL A 136 -8.43 7.04 -1.32
CA VAL A 136 -8.13 5.63 -1.55
C VAL A 136 -7.92 5.02 -0.16
N PRO A 137 -8.74 4.03 0.27
CA PRO A 137 -8.52 3.34 1.54
C PRO A 137 -7.11 2.75 1.58
N LYS A 138 -6.41 2.91 2.71
CA LYS A 138 -5.12 2.29 2.96
C LYS A 138 -5.33 0.79 2.97
N MET A 139 -4.94 0.14 1.89
CA MET A 139 -4.96 -1.31 1.81
C MET A 139 -3.89 -1.87 2.74
N LEU A 140 -4.31 -2.22 3.96
CA LEU A 140 -3.47 -2.92 4.92
C LEU A 140 -3.24 -4.34 4.41
N THR A 141 -2.04 -4.52 3.88
CA THR A 141 -1.51 -5.80 3.44
C THR A 141 -0.31 -6.13 4.30
N THR A 142 -0.19 -7.38 4.77
CA THR A 142 0.96 -7.83 5.56
C THR A 142 1.71 -8.93 4.82
N PHE A 143 3.03 -8.81 4.76
CA PHE A 143 3.92 -9.80 4.17
C PHE A 143 4.65 -10.52 5.30
N GLU A 144 4.58 -11.84 5.34
CA GLU A 144 5.21 -12.66 6.37
C GLU A 144 5.92 -13.84 5.71
N LEU A 145 7.10 -14.19 6.23
CA LEU A 145 7.71 -15.49 5.96
C LEU A 145 7.43 -16.39 7.15
N LEU A 146 6.92 -17.60 6.93
CA LEU A 146 6.63 -18.56 7.99
C LEU A 146 7.56 -19.77 7.88
N ALA A 147 8.15 -20.19 8.98
CA ALA A 147 8.79 -21.49 9.08
C ALA A 147 7.77 -22.53 9.56
N ASN A 148 7.90 -23.76 9.07
CA ASN A 148 7.18 -24.89 9.63
C ASN A 148 8.08 -25.59 10.64
N ASP A 149 7.80 -25.39 11.93
CA ASP A 149 8.50 -26.04 13.02
C ASP A 149 7.55 -26.99 13.73
N HIS A 150 7.77 -28.30 13.59
CA HIS A 150 6.96 -29.34 14.24
C HIS A 150 5.43 -29.18 14.05
N ASN A 151 4.97 -28.88 12.83
CA ASN A 151 3.56 -28.59 12.48
C ASN A 151 3.00 -27.28 13.05
N TYR A 152 3.84 -26.40 13.59
CA TYR A 152 3.48 -25.05 13.96
C TYR A 152 4.11 -24.06 12.98
N LEU A 153 3.28 -23.16 12.43
CA LEU A 153 3.76 -22.07 11.59
C LEU A 153 4.19 -20.90 12.46
N SER A 154 5.48 -20.58 12.46
CA SER A 154 6.05 -19.44 13.18
C SER A 154 6.46 -18.34 12.21
N VAL A 155 6.10 -17.10 12.53
CA VAL A 155 6.53 -15.92 11.75
C VAL A 155 8.04 -15.73 11.96
N ILE A 156 8.76 -15.61 10.84
CA ILE A 156 10.16 -15.25 10.81
C ILE A 156 10.26 -13.74 10.70
N ASP A 157 10.74 -13.11 11.78
CA ASP A 157 10.94 -11.66 11.82
C ASP A 157 12.00 -11.21 10.80
N THR A 158 11.89 -9.95 10.38
CA THR A 158 12.90 -9.32 9.52
C THR A 158 14.29 -9.36 10.16
N LEU A 159 15.32 -9.64 9.36
CA LEU A 159 16.73 -9.82 9.76
C LEU A 159 17.04 -11.11 10.56
N THR A 160 16.09 -12.05 10.66
CA THR A 160 16.30 -13.37 11.26
C THR A 160 17.05 -14.31 10.30
N PHE A 161 17.71 -15.32 10.86
CA PHE A 161 18.44 -16.33 10.10
C PHE A 161 17.49 -17.37 9.49
N VAL A 162 17.49 -17.48 8.16
CA VAL A 162 16.86 -18.58 7.42
C VAL A 162 17.92 -19.60 7.00
N LYS A 163 17.55 -20.88 7.02
CA LYS A 163 18.44 -21.99 6.71
C LYS A 163 18.26 -22.38 5.25
N TYR A 164 19.37 -22.55 4.57
CA TYR A 164 19.37 -23.06 3.20
C TYR A 164 18.80 -24.48 3.14
N GLY A 165 18.01 -24.77 2.12
CA GLY A 165 17.41 -26.09 1.89
C GLY A 165 16.16 -26.40 2.72
N GLU A 166 15.86 -25.61 3.75
CA GLU A 166 14.65 -25.78 4.56
C GLU A 166 13.41 -25.23 3.85
N SER A 167 12.24 -25.69 4.27
CA SER A 167 10.98 -25.24 3.70
C SER A 167 10.41 -24.02 4.42
N TYR A 168 9.90 -23.05 3.67
CA TYR A 168 9.27 -21.84 4.20
C TYR A 168 8.00 -21.50 3.42
N PHE A 169 7.06 -20.83 4.07
CA PHE A 169 5.87 -20.27 3.43
C PHE A 169 6.00 -18.77 3.28
N ILE A 170 5.71 -18.26 2.09
CA ILE A 170 5.38 -16.84 1.89
C ILE A 170 3.90 -16.69 2.19
N LYS A 171 3.54 -15.78 3.10
CA LYS A 171 2.16 -15.45 3.43
C LYS A 171 1.92 -13.96 3.19
N VAL A 172 0.85 -13.67 2.46
CA VAL A 172 0.33 -12.32 2.25
C VAL A 172 -1.06 -12.26 2.85
N SER A 173 -1.33 -11.30 3.74
CA SER A 173 -2.67 -11.08 4.31
C SER A 173 -3.27 -9.79 3.78
N MET A 174 -4.57 -9.84 3.48
CA MET A 174 -5.40 -8.71 3.10
C MET A 174 -6.38 -8.42 4.23
N GLU A 175 -6.14 -7.36 5.00
CA GLU A 175 -6.98 -7.05 6.16
C GLU A 175 -8.31 -6.38 5.76
N ASN A 176 -8.34 -5.73 4.59
CA ASN A 176 -9.57 -5.16 4.07
C ASN A 176 -10.49 -6.26 3.52
N PHE A 177 -11.61 -6.51 4.20
CA PHE A 177 -12.60 -7.51 3.85
C PHE A 177 -13.19 -7.36 2.44
N GLU A 178 -13.29 -6.13 1.91
CA GLU A 178 -13.80 -5.87 0.57
C GLU A 178 -12.83 -6.38 -0.52
N TYR A 179 -11.53 -6.36 -0.24
CA TYR A 179 -10.47 -6.77 -1.16
C TYR A 179 -9.92 -8.17 -0.86
N ALA A 180 -10.22 -8.73 0.32
CA ALA A 180 -9.76 -10.04 0.77
C ALA A 180 -10.07 -11.20 -0.20
N GLN A 181 -11.07 -11.04 -1.07
CA GLN A 181 -11.45 -12.03 -2.08
C GLN A 181 -11.09 -11.62 -3.52
N ARG A 182 -10.50 -10.43 -3.70
CA ARG A 182 -10.27 -9.80 -5.01
C ARG A 182 -8.82 -9.37 -5.19
N PHE A 183 -7.88 -10.12 -4.62
CA PHE A 183 -6.46 -9.84 -4.77
C PHE A 183 -5.69 -11.07 -5.25
N ARG A 184 -4.59 -10.81 -5.96
CA ARG A 184 -3.57 -11.79 -6.29
C ARG A 184 -2.17 -11.24 -6.05
N VAL A 185 -1.26 -12.10 -5.66
CA VAL A 185 0.17 -11.78 -5.51
C VAL A 185 0.87 -11.99 -6.85
N THR A 186 1.64 -11.00 -7.30
CA THR A 186 2.34 -11.01 -8.60
C THR A 186 3.77 -10.53 -8.43
N ASP A 187 4.61 -10.77 -9.44
CA ASP A 187 5.94 -10.18 -9.58
C ASP A 187 6.80 -10.33 -8.32
N CYS A 188 6.83 -11.54 -7.76
CA CYS A 188 7.68 -11.82 -6.61
C CYS A 188 9.11 -12.07 -7.08
N ILE A 189 10.05 -11.30 -6.55
CA ILE A 189 11.47 -11.42 -6.82
C ILE A 189 12.24 -11.66 -5.53
N ALA A 190 13.37 -12.34 -5.66
CA ALA A 190 14.41 -12.40 -4.66
C ALA A 190 15.63 -11.63 -5.15
N GLU A 191 16.11 -10.70 -4.34
CA GLU A 191 17.21 -9.80 -4.66
C GLU A 191 18.32 -9.91 -3.61
N SER A 192 19.57 -9.90 -4.06
CA SER A 192 20.74 -9.76 -3.19
C SER A 192 21.84 -9.01 -3.90
N GLU A 193 22.23 -7.84 -3.39
CA GLU A 193 23.36 -7.03 -3.93
C GLU A 193 23.26 -6.81 -5.46
N GLY A 194 22.05 -6.58 -5.97
CA GLY A 194 21.78 -6.36 -7.40
C GLY A 194 21.60 -7.61 -8.25
N LEU A 195 21.82 -8.82 -7.71
CA LEU A 195 21.37 -10.06 -8.35
C LEU A 195 19.89 -10.28 -8.08
N VAL A 196 19.13 -10.60 -9.12
CA VAL A 196 17.67 -10.80 -9.05
C VAL A 196 17.33 -12.19 -9.57
N ALA A 197 16.46 -12.88 -8.85
CA ALA A 197 15.82 -14.13 -9.28
C ALA A 197 14.31 -13.95 -9.18
N GLU A 198 13.60 -14.22 -10.28
CA GLU A 198 12.15 -14.19 -10.30
C GLU A 198 11.60 -15.47 -9.65
N LEU A 199 10.63 -15.30 -8.75
CA LEU A 199 9.94 -16.38 -8.06
C LEU A 199 8.54 -16.59 -8.64
N PHE A 200 7.84 -15.49 -8.92
CA PHE A 200 6.51 -15.49 -9.54
C PHE A 200 6.43 -14.41 -10.62
N ASP A 201 5.77 -14.74 -11.73
CA ASP A 201 5.57 -13.83 -12.87
C ASP A 201 4.51 -12.74 -12.59
N SER A 202 4.26 -11.90 -13.59
CA SER A 202 3.25 -10.84 -13.54
C SER A 202 1.80 -11.35 -13.41
N ASN A 203 1.56 -12.63 -13.68
CA ASN A 203 0.26 -13.25 -13.47
C ASN A 203 0.12 -13.83 -12.06
N GLY A 204 1.22 -14.01 -11.32
CA GLY A 204 1.24 -14.68 -10.02
C GLY A 204 1.51 -16.18 -10.10
N CYS A 205 2.07 -16.65 -11.22
CA CYS A 205 2.48 -18.04 -11.41
C CYS A 205 3.97 -18.25 -11.10
N PRO A 206 4.33 -19.35 -10.43
CA PRO A 206 5.71 -19.63 -10.11
C PRO A 206 6.53 -19.85 -11.38
N ILE A 207 7.74 -19.30 -11.43
CA ILE A 207 8.65 -19.44 -12.58
C ILE A 207 9.22 -20.86 -12.68
N SER A 208 9.23 -21.61 -11.57
CA SER A 208 9.78 -22.95 -11.50
C SER A 208 8.90 -23.90 -10.68
N GLU A 209 8.97 -25.21 -10.97
CA GLU A 209 8.14 -26.24 -10.32
C GLU A 209 8.50 -26.50 -8.85
N GLU A 210 9.69 -26.04 -8.45
CA GLU A 210 10.18 -26.07 -7.08
C GLU A 210 9.31 -25.20 -6.18
N ILE A 211 8.78 -24.07 -6.66
CA ILE A 211 7.91 -23.18 -5.88
C ILE A 211 6.45 -23.54 -6.13
N LYS A 212 5.65 -23.63 -5.06
CA LYS A 212 4.22 -23.93 -5.19
C LYS A 212 3.40 -22.68 -5.44
N ASN A 213 2.30 -22.84 -6.19
CA ASN A 213 1.30 -21.81 -6.42
C ASN A 213 0.79 -21.23 -5.08
N PHE A 214 0.39 -19.96 -5.10
CA PHE A 214 -0.33 -19.38 -3.99
C PHE A 214 -1.69 -20.05 -3.81
N ASP A 215 -1.97 -20.51 -2.60
CA ASP A 215 -3.28 -20.95 -2.13
C ASP A 215 -3.98 -19.75 -1.46
N TYR A 216 -5.16 -19.40 -1.97
CA TYR A 216 -5.91 -18.22 -1.55
C TYR A 216 -7.09 -18.63 -0.68
N LYS A 217 -7.07 -18.27 0.60
CA LYS A 217 -8.10 -18.62 1.58
C LYS A 217 -8.36 -17.47 2.54
N ASN A 218 -9.62 -17.08 2.71
CA ASN A 218 -10.07 -16.17 3.77
C ASN A 218 -9.27 -14.86 3.90
N GLY A 219 -8.89 -14.22 2.79
CA GLY A 219 -8.08 -13.00 2.83
C GLY A 219 -6.58 -13.22 2.91
N TYR A 220 -6.11 -14.47 2.86
CA TYR A 220 -4.70 -14.81 2.86
C TYR A 220 -4.31 -15.50 1.55
N ALA A 221 -3.08 -15.24 1.09
CA ALA A 221 -2.42 -15.97 0.03
C ALA A 221 -1.16 -16.62 0.59
N THR A 222 -1.01 -17.94 0.47
CA THR A 222 0.15 -18.67 0.97
C THR A 222 0.82 -19.51 -0.12
N ALA A 223 2.14 -19.38 -0.28
CA ALA A 223 2.92 -20.20 -1.19
C ALA A 223 4.06 -20.91 -0.46
N LEU A 224 4.30 -22.18 -0.79
CA LEU A 224 5.40 -22.97 -0.21
C LEU A 224 6.64 -22.86 -1.10
N ILE A 225 7.77 -22.52 -0.48
CA ILE A 225 9.12 -22.73 -1.00
C ILE A 225 9.67 -23.96 -0.27
N PRO A 226 9.67 -25.16 -0.90
CA PRO A 226 10.07 -26.40 -0.25
C PRO A 226 11.55 -26.46 0.12
N SER A 227 12.40 -25.76 -0.65
CA SER A 227 13.84 -25.70 -0.42
C SER A 227 14.32 -24.28 -0.62
N PHE A 228 14.55 -23.56 0.47
CA PHE A 228 15.01 -22.17 0.44
C PHE A 228 16.39 -22.06 -0.19
N PHE A 229 16.57 -21.05 -1.04
CA PHE A 229 17.79 -20.86 -1.82
C PHE A 229 18.65 -19.70 -1.30
N ARG A 230 19.84 -19.58 -1.86
CA ARG A 230 20.75 -18.45 -1.61
C ARG A 230 21.45 -18.04 -2.89
N PHE A 231 21.76 -16.76 -3.00
CA PHE A 231 22.74 -16.29 -3.96
C PHE A 231 24.16 -16.67 -3.49
N PHE A 232 25.05 -16.97 -4.43
CA PHE A 232 26.42 -17.32 -4.12
C PHE A 232 27.12 -16.12 -3.45
N ASN A 233 27.85 -16.35 -2.35
CA ASN A 233 28.60 -15.35 -1.57
C ASN A 233 27.83 -14.25 -0.83
N PHE A 234 26.50 -14.17 -0.94
CA PHE A 234 25.73 -13.13 -0.25
C PHE A 234 24.91 -13.68 0.92
N LYS A 235 24.83 -12.89 2.00
CA LYS A 235 24.20 -13.29 3.26
C LYS A 235 22.86 -12.62 3.51
N LEU A 236 22.54 -11.57 2.77
CA LEU A 236 21.28 -10.85 2.86
C LEU A 236 20.43 -11.19 1.65
N LEU A 237 19.21 -11.66 1.88
CA LEU A 237 18.23 -11.90 0.82
C LEU A 237 17.05 -10.96 1.07
N LYS A 238 16.66 -10.24 0.04
CA LYS A 238 15.45 -9.43 0.02
C LYS A 238 14.41 -10.15 -0.83
N ILE A 239 13.22 -10.40 -0.31
CA ILE A 239 12.09 -10.88 -1.11
C ILE A 239 11.10 -9.73 -1.24
N GLU A 240 10.71 -9.42 -2.47
CA GLU A 240 9.79 -8.35 -2.82
C GLU A 240 8.67 -8.89 -3.71
N CYS A 241 7.40 -8.64 -3.37
CA CYS A 241 6.24 -9.06 -4.16
C CYS A 241 5.29 -7.89 -4.39
N LYS A 242 4.63 -7.84 -5.56
CA LYS A 242 3.53 -6.92 -5.84
C LYS A 242 2.18 -7.59 -5.58
N ILE A 243 1.14 -6.78 -5.43
CA ILE A 243 -0.24 -7.25 -5.27
C ILE A 243 -1.10 -6.53 -6.30
N SER A 244 -1.87 -7.29 -7.07
CA SER A 244 -2.85 -6.76 -8.01
C SER A 244 -4.26 -6.96 -7.45
N ILE A 245 -5.09 -5.92 -7.59
CA ILE A 245 -6.51 -5.95 -7.23
C ILE A 245 -7.37 -6.10 -8.46
N CYS A 246 -8.26 -7.07 -8.38
CA CYS A 246 -9.19 -7.43 -9.42
C CYS A 246 -10.53 -6.72 -9.20
N ASP A 247 -11.18 -6.30 -10.29
CA ASP A 247 -12.53 -5.72 -10.20
C ASP A 247 -13.55 -6.73 -9.67
N GLN A 248 -13.37 -8.01 -10.04
CA GLN A 248 -14.26 -9.12 -9.70
C GLN A 248 -13.50 -10.27 -9.03
N VAL A 249 -14.20 -11.05 -8.19
CA VAL A 249 -13.66 -12.25 -7.55
C VAL A 249 -13.39 -13.35 -8.58
N LEU A 250 -14.30 -13.52 -9.54
CA LEU A 250 -14.19 -14.55 -10.58
C LEU A 250 -13.02 -14.22 -11.51
N GLY A 251 -12.10 -15.16 -11.66
CA GLY A 251 -10.90 -15.00 -12.51
C GLY A 251 -9.76 -14.21 -11.86
N CYS A 252 -9.90 -13.80 -10.59
CA CYS A 252 -8.82 -13.08 -9.91
C CYS A 252 -7.64 -14.00 -9.56
N GLN A 253 -7.91 -15.26 -9.23
CA GLN A 253 -6.86 -16.22 -8.91
C GLN A 253 -6.14 -16.70 -10.18
N PRO A 254 -4.80 -16.77 -10.14
CA PRO A 254 -4.01 -17.13 -11.31
C PRO A 254 -4.27 -18.56 -11.75
N GLN A 255 -4.39 -18.76 -13.06
CA GLN A 255 -4.56 -20.07 -13.69
C GLN A 255 -3.20 -20.58 -14.17
N CYS A 256 -2.42 -21.10 -13.23
CA CYS A 256 -1.09 -21.62 -13.51
C CYS A 256 -1.19 -23.08 -13.99
N ASN A 257 -1.48 -23.27 -15.27
CA ASN A 257 -1.28 -24.55 -15.93
C ASN A 257 0.18 -24.64 -16.39
N ASN A 258 0.77 -25.84 -16.35
CA ASN A 258 2.21 -26.11 -16.64
C ASN A 258 2.69 -25.80 -18.06
N LEU A 259 1.95 -25.02 -18.85
CA LEU A 259 2.38 -24.45 -20.11
C LEU A 259 1.82 -23.04 -20.19
N ALA A 260 2.72 -22.06 -20.30
CA ALA A 260 2.44 -20.65 -20.46
C ALA A 260 1.22 -20.39 -21.35
N THR A 261 0.07 -20.13 -20.73
CA THR A 261 -1.07 -19.54 -21.42
C THR A 261 -1.11 -18.08 -21.06
N ASN A 262 -0.57 -17.28 -21.99
CA ASN A 262 -0.90 -15.87 -22.16
C ASN A 262 -2.41 -15.76 -22.36
N LEU A 263 -3.16 -15.63 -21.27
CA LEU A 263 -4.46 -15.00 -21.31
C LEU A 263 -4.23 -13.55 -20.92
N LEU A 264 -4.32 -12.67 -21.93
CA LEU A 264 -4.33 -11.23 -21.76
C LEU A 264 -5.47 -10.86 -20.81
N ASP A 265 -5.12 -10.66 -19.55
CA ASP A 265 -6.01 -10.12 -18.53
C ASP A 265 -6.12 -8.61 -18.76
N ASN A 266 -7.01 -8.22 -19.68
CA ASN A 266 -7.37 -6.82 -19.95
C ASN A 266 -8.31 -6.25 -18.87
N SER A 267 -8.10 -6.62 -17.60
CA SER A 267 -8.79 -5.96 -16.49
C SER A 267 -7.98 -4.75 -16.03
N ASN A 268 -8.66 -3.64 -15.73
CA ASN A 268 -8.02 -2.45 -15.17
C ASN A 268 -7.56 -2.78 -13.74
N GLN A 269 -6.34 -3.26 -13.59
CA GLN A 269 -5.83 -3.69 -12.29
C GLN A 269 -5.19 -2.52 -11.55
N THR A 270 -5.53 -2.41 -10.26
CA THR A 270 -4.79 -1.53 -9.35
C THR A 270 -3.66 -2.34 -8.75
N VAL A 271 -2.42 -1.94 -9.02
CA VAL A 271 -1.21 -2.57 -8.49
C VAL A 271 -0.76 -1.82 -7.25
N LEU A 272 -0.62 -2.54 -6.14
CA LEU A 272 -0.10 -2.01 -4.89
C LEU A 272 1.43 -1.93 -4.89
N PRO A 273 2.02 -1.02 -4.08
CA PRO A 273 3.46 -1.00 -3.87
C PRO A 273 3.94 -2.35 -3.36
N ALA A 274 5.16 -2.70 -3.76
CA ALA A 274 5.71 -3.99 -3.45
C ALA A 274 6.02 -4.12 -1.95
N GLN A 275 5.76 -5.31 -1.40
CA GLN A 275 6.03 -5.64 -0.01
C GLN A 275 7.38 -6.33 0.11
N ILE A 276 8.18 -5.97 1.13
CA ILE A 276 9.59 -6.36 1.22
C ILE A 276 9.88 -7.03 2.57
N ILE A 277 10.55 -8.18 2.55
CA ILE A 277 11.19 -8.78 3.73
C ILE A 277 12.69 -8.93 3.49
N PHE A 278 13.49 -8.61 4.51
CA PHE A 278 14.93 -8.84 4.55
C PHE A 278 15.25 -10.05 5.44
N LEU A 279 16.06 -10.97 4.93
CA LEU A 279 16.44 -12.21 5.58
C LEU A 279 17.96 -12.33 5.65
N LYS A 280 18.49 -12.86 6.76
CA LYS A 280 19.89 -13.27 6.85
C LYS A 280 19.98 -14.77 6.60
N LEU A 281 20.96 -15.22 5.82
CA LEU A 281 21.15 -16.65 5.55
C LEU A 281 22.18 -17.25 6.53
N HIS A 282 21.83 -18.38 7.15
CA HIS A 282 22.77 -19.17 7.95
C HIS A 282 23.50 -20.20 7.09
N HIS A 283 24.76 -20.48 7.45
CA HIS A 283 25.56 -21.57 6.88
C HIS A 283 25.00 -22.94 7.24
#